data_AF-F3LCR7-F1
#
_entry.id   AF-F3LCR7-F1
#
_cell.length_a   1.000
_cell.length_b   1.000
_cell.length_c   1.000
_cell.angle_alpha   90.00
_cell.angle_beta   90.00
_cell.angle_gamma   90.00
#
_symmetry.space_group_name_H-M   'P 1'
#
loop_
_entity.id
_entity.type
_entity.pdbx_description
1 polymer ?
#
loop_
_entity_poly.entity_id
_entity_poly.type
_entity_poly.pdbx_seq_one_letter_code
_entity_poly.pdbx_strand_id
1 'polypeptide(L)'
;MGLLVHIKKDLGLEQLFPVHRLDKVTSGVLLCAKTSAAASELSQLFQNRQVEKYYLALSDQKPKKKQGLISGDMERGRRGAWKLCHSKNKPAITQFFSYGLGDGNRLFLLKPKTGKTHQLRVALKSIGSPIIGDRLYGHPLSLPEGILLHASVLSFEYQGESYRYVDLPNDWLLDEKSLPDTFVNTLAKPPVNTLVKPPVNTLVKTLQDDAVMAIEKPWALSWPVIR
;
A
#
# COMPACT_ATOMS: atom_id res chain seq x y z
N MET A 1 0.31 5.29 21.78
CA MET A 1 -0.75 6.03 21.06
C MET A 1 -0.77 5.57 19.61
N GLY A 2 -1.94 5.45 18.97
CA GLY A 2 -2.04 5.00 17.56
C GLY A 2 -1.75 6.13 16.56
N LEU A 3 -1.30 5.79 15.34
CA LEU A 3 -0.90 6.73 14.27
C LEU A 3 -1.92 7.87 14.06
N LEU A 4 -3.21 7.53 13.90
CA LEU A 4 -4.27 8.51 13.66
C LEU A 4 -4.47 9.47 14.83
N VAL A 5 -4.23 9.01 16.07
CA VAL A 5 -4.36 9.85 17.26
C VAL A 5 -3.26 10.92 17.27
N HIS A 6 -2.05 10.55 16.87
CA HIS A 6 -0.94 11.49 16.77
C HIS A 6 -1.20 12.53 15.68
N ILE A 7 -1.56 12.09 14.47
CA ILE A 7 -1.85 12.99 13.35
C ILE A 7 -3.02 13.93 13.65
N LYS A 8 -4.08 13.41 14.27
CA LYS A 8 -5.20 14.22 14.73
C LYS A 8 -4.74 15.35 15.65
N LYS A 9 -3.83 15.04 16.59
CA LYS A 9 -3.26 16.01 17.54
C LYS A 9 -2.39 17.04 16.83
N ASP A 10 -1.45 16.60 15.98
CA ASP A 10 -0.49 17.49 15.31
C ASP A 10 -1.17 18.49 14.38
N LEU A 11 -2.28 18.10 13.77
CA LEU A 11 -3.04 18.93 12.84
C LEU A 11 -4.19 19.68 13.48
N GLY A 12 -4.37 19.56 14.81
CA GLY A 12 -5.47 20.22 15.52
C GLY A 12 -6.86 19.80 15.04
N LEU A 13 -7.02 18.56 14.57
CA LEU A 13 -8.29 18.07 14.04
C LEU A 13 -9.21 17.56 15.17
N GLU A 14 -10.49 17.91 15.12
CA GLU A 14 -11.48 17.36 16.06
C GLU A 14 -11.81 15.90 15.77
N GLN A 15 -11.78 15.50 14.51
CA GLN A 15 -12.09 14.14 14.06
C GLN A 15 -11.23 13.76 12.85
N LEU A 16 -10.92 12.46 12.75
CA LEU A 16 -10.19 11.87 11.63
C LEU A 16 -10.62 10.40 11.51
N PHE A 17 -11.15 10.04 10.35
CA PHE A 17 -11.75 8.74 10.08
C PHE A 17 -10.92 7.96 9.04
N PRO A 18 -10.42 6.76 9.36
CA PRO A 18 -9.76 5.92 8.36
C PRO A 18 -10.78 5.42 7.33
N VAL A 19 -10.49 5.62 6.04
CA VAL A 19 -11.35 5.15 4.94
C VAL A 19 -11.03 3.71 4.56
N HIS A 20 -9.76 3.33 4.64
CA HIS A 20 -9.31 1.97 4.45
C HIS A 20 -8.23 1.63 5.47
N ARG A 21 -7.71 0.41 5.38
CA ARG A 21 -6.63 -0.07 6.23
C ARG A 21 -5.41 -0.44 5.42
N LEU A 22 -4.25 -0.29 6.05
CA LEU A 22 -3.02 -0.98 5.71
C LEU A 22 -2.70 -1.98 6.82
N ASP A 23 -1.96 -3.05 6.50
CA ASP A 23 -1.45 -3.94 7.54
C ASP A 23 -0.46 -3.16 8.44
N LYS A 24 -0.35 -3.55 9.72
CA LYS A 24 0.48 -2.84 10.71
C LYS A 24 1.92 -2.62 10.21
N VAL A 25 2.47 -3.59 9.48
CA VAL A 25 3.86 -3.61 8.99
C VAL A 25 4.03 -3.01 7.59
N THR A 26 2.95 -2.62 6.92
CA THR A 26 2.96 -2.05 5.56
C THR A 26 3.05 -0.53 5.62
N SER A 27 3.96 0.08 4.88
CA SER A 27 4.09 1.54 4.77
C SER A 27 3.27 2.11 3.59
N GLY A 28 3.25 3.43 3.45
CA GLY A 28 2.71 4.14 2.30
C GLY A 28 1.38 4.85 2.55
N VAL A 29 0.70 5.18 1.46
CA VAL A 29 -0.52 6.02 1.45
C VAL A 29 -1.67 5.38 2.22
N LEU A 30 -2.17 6.10 3.23
CA LEU A 30 -3.40 5.83 3.97
C LEU A 30 -4.39 6.99 3.79
N LEU A 31 -5.55 6.73 3.18
CA LEU A 31 -6.61 7.71 3.02
C LEU A 31 -7.48 7.80 4.29
N CYS A 32 -7.69 9.04 4.72
CA CYS A 32 -8.55 9.41 5.83
C CYS A 32 -9.53 10.50 5.40
N ALA A 33 -10.66 10.57 6.10
CA ALA A 33 -11.65 11.61 5.94
C ALA A 33 -11.74 12.44 7.24
N LYS A 34 -12.07 13.72 7.11
CA LYS A 34 -12.26 14.64 8.25
C LYS A 34 -13.70 14.61 8.79
N THR A 35 -14.65 14.12 7.99
CA THR A 35 -16.07 13.98 8.37
C THR A 35 -16.53 12.53 8.20
N SER A 36 -17.54 12.13 8.97
CA SER A 36 -18.13 10.79 8.87
C SER A 36 -18.85 10.55 7.54
N ALA A 37 -19.47 11.58 6.97
CA ALA A 37 -20.14 11.52 5.66
C ALA A 37 -19.12 11.19 4.54
N ALA A 38 -18.03 11.94 4.46
CA ALA A 38 -16.97 11.68 3.50
C ALA A 38 -16.31 10.31 3.74
N ALA A 39 -16.12 9.90 5.00
CA ALA A 39 -15.61 8.57 5.32
C ALA A 39 -16.50 7.46 4.74
N SER A 40 -17.82 7.61 4.86
CA SER A 40 -18.80 6.66 4.34
C SER A 40 -18.77 6.58 2.82
N GLU A 41 -18.84 7.73 2.13
CA GLU A 41 -18.80 7.81 0.67
C GLU A 41 -17.51 7.22 0.09
N LEU A 42 -16.36 7.65 0.62
CA LEU A 42 -15.07 7.13 0.17
C LEU A 42 -14.95 5.63 0.46
N SER A 43 -15.43 5.16 1.62
CA SER A 43 -15.43 3.72 1.94
C SER A 43 -16.24 2.92 0.94
N GLN A 44 -17.33 3.49 0.41
CA GLN A 44 -18.13 2.86 -0.64
C GLN A 44 -17.32 2.69 -1.94
N LEU A 45 -16.47 3.65 -2.31
CA LEU A 45 -15.57 3.52 -3.47
C LEU A 45 -14.63 2.32 -3.33
N PHE A 46 -14.09 2.07 -2.12
CA PHE A 46 -13.26 0.88 -1.87
C PHE A 46 -14.05 -0.42 -1.98
N GLN A 47 -15.27 -0.46 -1.43
CA GLN A 47 -16.16 -1.62 -1.49
C GLN A 47 -16.54 -1.95 -2.93
N ASN A 48 -16.85 -0.91 -3.72
CA ASN A 48 -17.20 -0.99 -5.14
C ASN A 48 -15.98 -1.19 -6.05
N ARG A 49 -14.77 -1.21 -5.51
CA ARG A 49 -13.50 -1.37 -6.26
C ARG A 49 -13.25 -0.25 -7.29
N GLN A 50 -13.75 0.94 -7.01
CA GLN A 50 -13.55 2.16 -7.80
C GLN A 50 -12.23 2.88 -7.45
N VAL A 51 -11.48 2.37 -6.46
CA VAL A 51 -10.16 2.90 -6.10
C VAL A 51 -9.06 2.04 -6.72
N GLU A 52 -8.23 2.67 -7.54
CA GLU A 52 -7.02 2.07 -8.07
C GLU A 52 -5.87 2.17 -7.05
N LYS A 53 -5.16 1.05 -6.88
CA LYS A 53 -4.06 0.96 -5.92
C LYS A 53 -2.85 0.28 -6.55
N TYR A 54 -1.67 0.82 -6.30
CA TYR A 54 -0.40 0.17 -6.61
C TYR A 54 0.50 0.11 -5.40
N TYR A 55 1.20 -1.00 -5.27
CA TYR A 55 2.15 -1.24 -4.20
C TYR A 55 3.49 -1.66 -4.79
N LEU A 56 4.57 -1.23 -4.15
CA LEU A 56 5.91 -1.76 -4.38
C LEU A 56 6.27 -2.76 -3.30
N ALA A 57 6.94 -3.85 -3.69
CA ALA A 57 7.50 -4.80 -2.75
C ALA A 57 8.85 -5.34 -3.20
N LEU A 58 9.73 -5.65 -2.23
CA LEU A 58 10.98 -6.35 -2.50
C LEU A 58 10.93 -7.80 -2.02
N SER A 59 11.49 -8.69 -2.84
CA SER A 59 11.76 -10.08 -2.52
C SER A 59 13.21 -10.41 -2.88
N ASP A 60 13.85 -11.24 -2.09
CA ASP A 60 15.16 -11.85 -2.34
C ASP A 60 15.03 -13.17 -3.15
N GLN A 61 13.82 -13.51 -3.61
CA GLN A 61 13.53 -14.75 -4.33
C GLN A 61 12.88 -14.48 -5.68
N LYS A 62 13.32 -15.21 -6.71
CA LYS A 62 12.80 -15.10 -8.07
C LYS A 62 11.49 -15.88 -8.24
N PRO A 63 10.39 -15.25 -8.70
CA PRO A 63 9.14 -15.94 -8.99
C PRO A 63 9.27 -16.74 -10.28
N LYS A 64 8.45 -17.78 -10.43
CA LYS A 64 8.39 -18.60 -11.65
C LYS A 64 8.01 -17.79 -12.90
N LYS A 65 7.18 -16.76 -12.74
CA LYS A 65 6.72 -15.88 -13.82
C LYS A 65 7.09 -14.44 -13.52
N LYS A 66 7.44 -13.68 -14.56
CA LYS A 66 7.79 -12.24 -14.42
C LYS A 66 6.57 -11.34 -14.24
N GLN A 67 5.39 -11.78 -14.66
CA GLN A 67 4.13 -11.05 -14.48
C GLN A 67 2.97 -12.03 -14.48
N GLY A 68 1.80 -11.58 -14.02
CA GLY A 68 0.57 -12.33 -14.15
C GLY A 68 -0.51 -11.92 -13.18
N LEU A 69 -1.56 -12.74 -13.13
CA LEU A 69 -2.67 -12.63 -12.21
C LEU A 69 -2.58 -13.76 -11.17
N ILE A 70 -2.50 -13.40 -9.90
CA ILE A 70 -2.61 -14.33 -8.77
C ILE A 70 -4.06 -14.27 -8.31
N SER A 71 -4.75 -15.40 -8.36
CA SER A 71 -6.17 -15.49 -8.04
C SER A 71 -6.49 -16.80 -7.35
N GLY A 72 -7.10 -16.70 -6.17
CA GLY A 72 -7.54 -17.83 -5.38
C GLY A 72 -8.23 -17.37 -4.09
N ASP A 73 -9.07 -18.21 -3.50
CA ASP A 73 -9.65 -17.94 -2.19
C ASP A 73 -8.55 -17.93 -1.10
N MET A 74 -8.88 -17.36 0.05
CA MET A 74 -7.96 -17.28 1.18
C MET A 74 -8.59 -17.92 2.41
N GLU A 75 -7.82 -18.78 3.06
CA GLU A 75 -8.20 -19.47 4.30
C GLU A 75 -7.21 -19.15 5.41
N ARG A 76 -7.68 -19.20 6.66
CA ARG A 76 -6.80 -19.06 7.82
C ARG A 76 -5.85 -20.25 7.90
N GLY A 77 -4.58 -19.95 8.13
CA GLY A 77 -3.55 -20.90 8.49
C GLY A 77 -3.24 -20.88 9.99
N ARG A 78 -2.06 -21.37 10.36
CA ARG A 78 -1.58 -21.36 11.75
C ARG A 78 -1.02 -19.99 12.12
N ARG A 79 -0.99 -19.67 13.43
CA ARG A 79 -0.33 -18.47 13.98
C ARG A 79 -0.78 -17.14 13.34
N GLY A 80 -2.05 -17.04 12.94
CA GLY A 80 -2.61 -15.83 12.32
C GLY A 80 -2.22 -15.60 10.85
N ALA A 81 -1.52 -16.55 10.23
CA ALA A 81 -1.22 -16.53 8.80
C ALA A 81 -2.47 -16.89 7.97
N TRP A 82 -2.43 -16.58 6.68
CA TRP A 82 -3.41 -16.98 5.68
C TRP A 82 -2.72 -17.79 4.57
N LYS A 83 -3.48 -18.61 3.85
CA LYS A 83 -3.01 -19.38 2.69
C LYS A 83 -3.88 -19.08 1.48
N LEU A 84 -3.26 -19.04 0.30
CA LEU A 84 -3.98 -19.00 -0.97
C LEU A 84 -4.43 -20.40 -1.33
N CYS A 85 -5.69 -20.55 -1.72
CA CYS A 85 -6.30 -21.81 -2.11
C CYS A 85 -6.56 -21.83 -3.62
N HIS A 86 -6.74 -23.02 -4.19
CA HIS A 86 -7.05 -23.17 -5.61
C HIS A 86 -8.51 -22.83 -5.95
N SER A 87 -9.42 -22.84 -4.98
CA SER A 87 -10.82 -22.48 -5.17
C SER A 87 -10.96 -20.99 -5.53
N LYS A 88 -12.09 -20.63 -6.17
CA LYS A 88 -12.34 -19.28 -6.70
C LYS A 88 -13.76 -18.78 -6.42
N ASN A 89 -14.29 -19.07 -5.24
CA ASN A 89 -15.66 -18.66 -4.87
C ASN A 89 -15.75 -17.16 -4.54
N LYS A 90 -14.80 -16.65 -3.74
CA LYS A 90 -14.66 -15.24 -3.38
C LYS A 90 -13.17 -14.89 -3.38
N PRO A 91 -12.50 -14.95 -4.54
CA PRO A 91 -11.05 -14.97 -4.62
C PRO A 91 -10.44 -13.64 -4.19
N ALA A 92 -9.24 -13.71 -3.61
CA ALA A 92 -8.31 -12.60 -3.61
C ALA A 92 -7.68 -12.52 -5.01
N ILE A 93 -7.61 -11.31 -5.58
CA ILE A 93 -7.10 -11.11 -6.93
C ILE A 93 -6.04 -10.00 -6.91
N THR A 94 -4.82 -10.34 -7.33
CA THR A 94 -3.70 -9.42 -7.43
C THR A 94 -3.01 -9.60 -8.77
N GLN A 95 -2.92 -8.53 -9.55
CA GLN A 95 -2.02 -8.50 -10.71
C GLN A 95 -0.62 -8.10 -10.23
N PHE A 96 0.42 -8.71 -10.80
CA PHE A 96 1.79 -8.37 -10.46
C PHE A 96 2.68 -8.29 -11.70
N PHE A 97 3.72 -7.48 -11.57
CA PHE A 97 4.88 -7.41 -12.45
C PHE A 97 6.13 -7.45 -11.58
N SER A 98 7.20 -8.08 -12.09
CA SER A 98 8.42 -8.27 -11.32
C SER A 98 9.65 -8.02 -12.16
N TYR A 99 10.56 -7.24 -11.60
CA TYR A 99 11.76 -6.72 -12.24
C TYR A 99 12.98 -7.18 -11.44
N GLY A 100 14.09 -7.46 -12.12
CA GLY A 100 15.33 -7.86 -11.44
C GLY A 100 16.09 -6.61 -11.02
N LEU A 101 16.62 -6.59 -9.81
CA LEU A 101 17.48 -5.49 -9.31
C LEU A 101 18.97 -5.86 -9.24
N GLY A 102 19.35 -7.07 -9.67
CA GLY A 102 20.67 -7.63 -9.39
C GLY A 102 20.70 -8.47 -8.11
N ASP A 103 21.75 -9.26 -7.91
CA ASP A 103 22.01 -10.04 -6.69
C ASP A 103 20.85 -10.93 -6.19
N GLY A 104 20.03 -11.43 -7.13
CA GLY A 104 18.86 -12.26 -6.82
C GLY A 104 17.63 -11.47 -6.35
N ASN A 105 17.76 -10.17 -6.06
CA ASN A 105 16.68 -9.31 -5.61
C ASN A 105 15.69 -8.97 -6.73
N ARG A 106 14.42 -8.81 -6.32
CA ARG A 106 13.28 -8.60 -7.21
C ARG A 106 12.40 -7.48 -6.69
N LEU A 107 12.17 -6.49 -7.54
CA LEU A 107 11.15 -5.46 -7.32
C LEU A 107 9.84 -5.90 -7.92
N PHE A 108 8.78 -5.83 -7.12
CA PHE A 108 7.42 -6.15 -7.54
C PHE A 108 6.57 -4.89 -7.58
N LEU A 109 5.88 -4.71 -8.69
CA LEU A 109 4.71 -3.83 -8.79
C LEU A 109 3.46 -4.68 -8.62
N LEU A 110 2.66 -4.38 -7.61
CA LEU A 110 1.45 -5.12 -7.26
C LEU A 110 0.21 -4.23 -7.41
N LYS A 111 -0.81 -4.77 -8.09
CA LYS A 111 -2.10 -4.11 -8.31
C LYS A 111 -3.23 -4.99 -7.75
N PRO A 112 -3.59 -4.84 -6.46
CA PRO A 112 -4.68 -5.60 -5.87
C PRO A 112 -6.04 -5.14 -6.43
N LYS A 113 -6.81 -6.10 -6.97
CA LYS A 113 -8.20 -5.89 -7.43
C LYS A 113 -9.23 -6.11 -6.32
N THR A 114 -8.82 -6.77 -5.24
CA THR A 114 -9.59 -6.99 -4.01
C THR A 114 -8.79 -6.51 -2.79
N GLY A 115 -9.40 -6.47 -1.60
CA GLY A 115 -8.76 -5.95 -0.38
C GLY A 115 -8.83 -6.91 0.82
N LYS A 116 -8.39 -8.16 0.67
CA LYS A 116 -8.37 -9.12 1.80
C LYS A 116 -7.17 -8.87 2.73
N THR A 117 -7.34 -9.20 4.01
CA THR A 117 -6.24 -9.14 4.99
C THR A 117 -5.03 -9.95 4.51
N HIS A 118 -3.83 -9.37 4.60
CA HIS A 118 -2.57 -9.97 4.16
C HIS A 118 -2.52 -10.37 2.67
N GLN A 119 -3.44 -9.90 1.82
CA GLN A 119 -3.59 -10.39 0.45
C GLN A 119 -2.29 -10.34 -0.36
N LEU A 120 -1.57 -9.22 -0.36
CA LEU A 120 -0.34 -9.05 -1.15
C LEU A 120 0.79 -9.95 -0.65
N ARG A 121 0.90 -10.07 0.68
CA ARG A 121 1.89 -10.91 1.36
C ARG A 121 1.69 -12.40 1.03
N VAL A 122 0.44 -12.85 1.08
CA VAL A 122 0.05 -14.22 0.70
C VAL A 122 0.23 -14.46 -0.79
N ALA A 123 -0.14 -13.50 -1.63
CA ALA A 123 0.01 -13.60 -3.07
C ALA A 123 1.48 -13.82 -3.44
N LEU A 124 2.38 -12.98 -2.92
CA LEU A 124 3.81 -13.07 -3.20
C LEU A 124 4.45 -14.35 -2.64
N LYS A 125 4.07 -14.79 -1.44
CA LYS A 125 4.44 -16.11 -0.93
C LYS A 125 4.00 -17.24 -1.88
N SER A 126 2.77 -17.19 -2.40
CA SER A 126 2.20 -18.27 -3.21
C SER A 126 2.95 -18.51 -4.52
N ILE A 127 3.68 -17.51 -5.02
CA ILE A 127 4.51 -17.62 -6.23
C ILE A 127 5.98 -17.90 -5.94
N GLY A 128 6.33 -18.18 -4.68
CA GLY A 128 7.70 -18.46 -4.24
C GLY A 128 8.57 -17.23 -4.01
N SER A 129 7.97 -16.04 -3.93
CA SER A 129 8.69 -14.77 -3.73
C SER A 129 8.16 -14.01 -2.53
N PRO A 130 8.28 -14.53 -1.30
CA PRO A 130 7.81 -13.82 -0.12
C PRO A 130 8.50 -12.46 0.02
N ILE A 131 7.81 -11.53 0.67
CA ILE A 131 8.30 -10.16 0.88
C ILE A 131 9.42 -10.17 1.93
N ILE A 132 10.51 -9.45 1.67
CA ILE A 132 11.63 -9.29 2.61
C ILE A 132 11.12 -8.70 3.94
N GLY A 133 11.56 -9.31 5.05
CA GLY A 133 11.16 -8.94 6.41
C GLY A 133 9.85 -9.59 6.89
N ASP A 134 9.12 -10.28 6.03
CA ASP A 134 7.82 -10.85 6.39
C ASP A 134 7.94 -12.10 7.27
N ARG A 135 7.88 -11.89 8.59
CA ARG A 135 7.99 -12.97 9.60
C ARG A 135 6.88 -14.03 9.55
N LEU A 136 5.73 -13.76 8.92
CA LEU A 136 4.64 -14.74 8.79
C LEU A 136 4.75 -15.58 7.52
N TYR A 137 5.29 -15.00 6.46
CA TYR A 137 5.18 -15.57 5.11
C TYR A 137 6.52 -15.83 4.41
N GLY A 138 7.60 -15.18 4.85
CA GLY A 138 8.96 -15.36 4.36
C GLY A 138 9.90 -15.86 5.44
N HIS A 139 11.19 -15.65 5.22
CA HIS A 139 12.23 -15.99 6.17
C HIS A 139 12.44 -14.85 7.17
N PRO A 140 12.69 -15.15 8.45
CA PRO A 140 13.08 -14.13 9.42
C PRO A 140 14.42 -13.54 8.96
N LEU A 141 14.40 -12.30 8.47
CA LEU A 141 15.59 -11.49 8.29
C LEU A 141 15.73 -10.56 9.49
N SER A 142 16.97 -10.18 9.81
CA SER A 142 17.32 -9.26 10.89
C SER A 142 16.95 -7.80 10.55
N LEU A 143 15.73 -7.56 10.05
CA LEU A 143 15.19 -6.21 9.96
C LEU A 143 14.59 -5.81 11.32
N PRO A 144 14.94 -4.62 11.85
CA PRO A 144 14.52 -4.19 13.18
C PRO A 144 13.00 -4.21 13.32
N GLU A 145 12.24 -3.68 12.33
CA GLU A 145 10.79 -3.81 12.22
C GLU A 145 10.30 -3.67 10.77
N GLY A 146 9.06 -4.11 10.48
CA GLY A 146 8.41 -3.88 9.18
C GLY A 146 8.66 -4.95 8.10
N ILE A 147 8.10 -4.71 6.92
CA ILE A 147 8.32 -5.50 5.70
C ILE A 147 8.56 -4.55 4.53
N LEU A 148 9.28 -4.99 3.49
CA LEU A 148 9.50 -4.20 2.28
C LEU A 148 8.26 -4.26 1.37
N LEU A 149 7.15 -3.72 1.86
CA LEU A 149 5.88 -3.53 1.16
C LEU A 149 5.36 -2.13 1.44
N HIS A 150 5.13 -1.36 0.38
CA HIS A 150 4.73 0.04 0.46
C HIS A 150 3.54 0.32 -0.47
N ALA A 151 2.53 1.00 0.05
CA ALA A 151 1.35 1.46 -0.67
C ALA A 151 1.67 2.73 -1.46
N SER A 152 2.18 2.57 -2.67
CA SER A 152 2.79 3.68 -3.41
C SER A 152 1.82 4.59 -4.15
N VAL A 153 0.70 4.06 -4.66
CA VAL A 153 -0.24 4.89 -5.43
C VAL A 153 -1.66 4.55 -5.03
N LEU A 154 -2.46 5.59 -4.87
CA LEU A 154 -3.89 5.51 -4.62
C LEU A 154 -4.62 6.52 -5.49
N SER A 155 -5.62 6.09 -6.26
CA SER A 155 -6.37 6.97 -7.16
C SER A 155 -7.84 6.64 -7.21
N PHE A 156 -8.66 7.68 -7.26
CA PHE A 156 -10.12 7.58 -7.23
C PHE A 156 -10.75 8.89 -7.71
N GLU A 157 -12.04 8.82 -8.07
CA GLU A 157 -12.89 9.97 -8.30
C GLU A 157 -13.75 10.22 -7.07
N TYR A 158 -13.89 11.48 -6.67
CA TYR A 158 -14.74 11.89 -5.56
C TYR A 158 -15.32 13.27 -5.84
N GLN A 159 -16.64 13.41 -5.70
CA GLN A 159 -17.37 14.67 -5.95
C GLN A 159 -17.05 15.36 -7.30
N GLY A 160 -16.82 14.56 -8.35
CA GLY A 160 -16.53 15.05 -9.70
C GLY A 160 -15.05 15.37 -9.95
N GLU A 161 -14.20 15.28 -8.93
CA GLU A 161 -12.77 15.53 -9.01
C GLU A 161 -11.96 14.23 -9.01
N SER A 162 -10.82 14.25 -9.71
CA SER A 162 -9.88 13.12 -9.76
C SER A 162 -8.74 13.31 -8.75
N TYR A 163 -8.54 12.31 -7.89
CA TYR A 163 -7.49 12.31 -6.87
C TYR A 163 -6.43 11.26 -7.20
N ARG A 164 -5.15 11.63 -7.06
CA ARG A 164 -4.03 10.70 -7.14
C ARG A 164 -2.97 11.03 -6.11
N TYR A 165 -2.80 10.13 -5.16
CA TYR A 165 -1.73 10.18 -4.20
C TYR A 165 -0.62 9.25 -4.64
N VAL A 166 0.61 9.75 -4.61
CA VAL A 166 1.82 9.01 -4.92
C VAL A 166 2.75 9.12 -3.73
N ASP A 167 3.32 8.00 -3.31
CA ASP A 167 4.31 7.87 -2.26
C ASP A 167 5.35 6.82 -2.68
N LEU A 168 6.62 7.15 -2.51
CA LEU A 168 7.72 6.27 -2.85
C LEU A 168 8.49 5.92 -1.58
N PRO A 169 8.89 4.66 -1.41
CA PRO A 169 9.63 4.25 -0.23
C PRO A 169 11.08 4.76 -0.29
N ASN A 170 11.31 5.98 0.17
CA ASN A 170 12.63 6.63 0.15
C ASN A 170 13.70 5.84 0.92
N ASP A 171 13.31 5.03 1.91
CA ASP A 171 14.26 4.35 2.80
C ASP A 171 14.91 3.09 2.21
N TRP A 172 14.27 2.44 1.23
CA TRP A 172 14.77 1.19 0.63
C TRP A 172 14.73 1.18 -0.90
N LEU A 173 14.15 2.22 -1.49
CA LEU A 173 14.14 2.45 -2.93
C LEU A 173 14.73 3.83 -3.18
N LEU A 174 16.07 3.89 -3.20
CA LEU A 174 16.85 5.13 -3.17
C LEU A 174 16.95 5.83 -4.54
N ASP A 175 16.52 5.20 -5.64
CA ASP A 175 16.69 5.74 -7.00
C ASP A 175 15.45 5.48 -7.86
N GLU A 176 14.81 6.53 -8.37
CA GLU A 176 13.71 6.42 -9.35
C GLU A 176 14.14 5.69 -10.62
N LYS A 177 15.42 5.69 -10.99
CA LYS A 177 15.94 4.89 -12.11
C LYS A 177 15.88 3.39 -11.85
N SER A 178 15.76 2.98 -10.58
CA SER A 178 15.50 1.58 -10.22
C SER A 178 14.04 1.19 -10.38
N LEU A 179 13.14 2.17 -10.60
CA LEU A 179 11.73 1.89 -10.85
C LEU A 179 11.53 1.34 -12.26
N PRO A 180 10.60 0.39 -12.42
CA PRO A 180 10.26 -0.12 -13.74
C PRO A 180 9.58 0.96 -14.57
N ASP A 181 9.83 1.00 -15.89
CA ASP A 181 9.15 1.93 -16.81
C ASP A 181 7.62 1.88 -16.68
N THR A 182 7.04 0.70 -16.46
CA THR A 182 5.59 0.57 -16.23
C THR A 182 5.12 1.37 -15.04
N PHE A 183 5.94 1.40 -13.99
CA PHE A 183 5.65 2.15 -12.77
C PHE A 183 5.94 3.63 -12.97
N VAL A 184 7.08 4.00 -13.58
CA VAL A 184 7.37 5.39 -13.95
C VAL A 184 6.25 5.98 -14.81
N ASN A 185 5.76 5.24 -15.80
CA ASN A 185 4.59 5.63 -16.61
C ASN A 185 3.31 5.77 -15.78
N THR A 186 3.14 4.91 -14.77
CA THR A 186 2.04 5.03 -13.80
C THR A 186 2.19 6.32 -12.98
N LEU A 187 3.40 6.72 -12.60
CA LEU A 187 3.64 7.99 -11.91
C LEU A 187 3.47 9.21 -12.82
N ALA A 188 3.94 9.13 -14.07
CA ALA A 188 4.08 10.24 -15.01
C ALA A 188 2.79 10.74 -15.66
N LYS A 189 1.68 9.99 -15.59
CA LYS A 189 0.40 10.38 -16.20
C LYS A 189 -0.72 10.45 -15.17
N PRO A 190 -0.78 11.52 -14.36
CA PRO A 190 -2.04 11.87 -13.73
C PRO A 190 -3.10 12.08 -14.83
N PRO A 191 -4.36 11.62 -14.66
CA PRO A 191 -5.48 12.10 -15.45
C PRO A 191 -5.51 13.65 -15.51
N VAL A 192 -6.15 14.22 -16.53
CA VAL A 192 -6.44 15.66 -16.57
C VAL A 192 -7.23 16.03 -15.30
N ASN A 193 -6.90 17.14 -14.65
CA ASN A 193 -7.48 17.58 -13.35
C ASN A 193 -7.19 16.67 -12.15
N THR A 194 -6.03 16.02 -12.13
CA THR A 194 -5.64 15.21 -10.96
C THR A 194 -4.85 16.03 -9.95
N LEU A 195 -5.34 16.07 -8.71
CA LEU A 195 -4.56 16.58 -7.58
C LEU A 195 -3.46 15.59 -7.21
N VAL A 196 -2.23 15.83 -7.68
CA VAL A 196 -1.04 15.06 -7.30
C VAL A 196 -0.43 15.66 -6.04
N LYS A 197 -0.43 14.91 -4.94
CA LYS A 197 0.26 15.33 -3.71
C LYS A 197 1.52 14.50 -3.51
N PRO A 198 2.73 15.10 -3.58
CA PRO A 198 3.95 14.42 -3.18
C PRO A 198 3.96 14.24 -1.65
N PRO A 199 4.50 13.13 -1.12
CA PRO A 199 4.85 13.04 0.29
C PRO A 199 6.10 13.89 0.44
N VAL A 200 5.96 15.03 1.12
CA VAL A 200 7.13 15.84 1.48
C VAL A 200 7.23 15.78 2.98
N ASN A 201 8.32 15.16 3.44
CA ASN A 201 9.13 15.30 4.66
C ASN A 201 8.69 16.11 5.89
N THR A 202 7.42 16.47 6.05
CA THR A 202 6.88 17.09 7.25
C THR A 202 5.38 16.87 7.27
N LEU A 203 4.90 16.31 8.38
CA LEU A 203 3.52 16.13 8.81
C LEU A 203 2.47 16.81 7.91
N VAL A 204 1.94 16.02 6.98
CA VAL A 204 0.63 16.16 6.34
C VAL A 204 0.39 17.43 5.52
N LYS A 205 0.47 17.26 4.19
CA LYS A 205 -0.09 18.23 3.23
C LYS A 205 -1.60 18.07 3.08
N THR A 206 -2.35 18.75 3.94
CA THR A 206 -3.71 19.17 3.61
C THR A 206 -3.66 20.20 2.49
N LEU A 207 -4.39 19.98 1.41
CA LEU A 207 -4.67 20.99 0.39
C LEU A 207 -6.11 20.81 -0.08
N GLN A 208 -6.90 21.87 0.15
CA GLN A 208 -8.13 22.31 -0.51
C GLN A 208 -9.20 21.26 -0.85
N ASP A 209 -9.46 20.37 0.09
CA ASP A 209 -10.75 19.71 0.19
C ASP A 209 -11.00 19.52 1.69
N ASP A 210 -12.03 20.17 2.23
CA ASP A 210 -12.30 20.15 3.67
C ASP A 210 -12.62 18.74 4.20
N ALA A 211 -12.83 17.77 3.30
CA ALA A 211 -13.25 16.43 3.62
C ALA A 211 -12.16 15.35 3.61
N VAL A 212 -11.08 15.47 2.80
CA VAL A 212 -10.21 14.32 2.46
C VAL A 212 -8.72 14.57 2.75
N MET A 213 -8.03 13.56 3.27
CA MET A 213 -6.61 13.61 3.63
C MET A 213 -5.90 12.29 3.32
N ALA A 214 -4.72 12.35 2.70
CA ALA A 214 -3.83 11.21 2.59
C ALA A 214 -2.66 11.37 3.56
N ILE A 215 -2.27 10.26 4.17
CA ILE A 215 -1.24 10.18 5.20
C ILE A 215 -0.18 9.19 4.74
N GLU A 216 1.08 9.55 4.91
CA GLU A 216 2.20 8.61 4.79
C GLU A 216 2.30 7.79 6.09
N LYS A 217 2.17 6.47 5.97
CA LYS A 217 2.47 5.55 7.06
C LYS A 217 3.94 5.11 6.94
N PRO A 218 4.80 5.37 7.93
CA PRO A 218 6.22 5.03 7.85
C PRO A 218 6.47 3.51 7.93
N TRP A 219 7.67 3.12 7.50
CA TRP A 219 8.18 1.75 7.44
C TRP A 219 8.61 1.19 8.82
N ALA A 220 9.03 2.06 9.74
CA ALA A 220 9.34 1.72 11.13
C ALA A 220 8.62 2.68 12.09
N LEU A 221 8.53 2.34 13.38
CA LEU A 221 8.17 3.27 14.45
C LEU A 221 9.25 4.36 14.64
N SER A 222 9.73 4.99 13.57
CA SER A 222 10.57 6.20 13.58
C SER A 222 9.75 7.44 13.91
N TRP A 223 8.78 7.31 14.82
CA TRP A 223 8.28 8.47 15.50
C TRP A 223 9.21 8.74 16.67
N PRO A 224 9.78 9.95 16.82
CA PRO A 224 10.37 10.31 18.08
C PRO A 224 9.25 10.16 19.11
N VAL A 225 9.43 9.24 20.05
CA VAL A 225 8.78 9.39 21.34
C VAL A 225 9.33 10.71 21.86
N ILE A 226 8.60 11.80 21.63
CA ILE A 226 8.83 13.04 22.35
C ILE A 226 8.68 12.63 23.83
N ARG A 227 9.83 12.53 24.50
CA ARG A 227 9.89 12.38 25.95
C ARG A 227 9.28 13.60 26.60
#